data_AF-A0A2J7R4A2-F1
#
_entry.id   AF-A0A2J7R4A2-F1
#
_cell.length_a   1.000
_cell.length_b   1.000
_cell.length_c   1.000
_cell.angle_alpha   90.00
_cell.angle_beta   90.00
_cell.angle_gamma   90.00
#
_symmetry.space_group_name_H-M   'P 1'
#
loop_
_entity.id
_entity.type
_entity.pdbx_description
1 polymer ?
#
loop_
_entity_poly.entity_id
_entity_poly.type
_entity_poly.pdbx_seq_one_letter_code
_entity_poly.pdbx_strand_id
1 'polypeptide(L)'
;MQSMDLGAMVEDVTLPQEAEVATPIFELYLAMQEMVSFREHLPVPDQKALAINLYYEWFEPAVDRWLDVAKFKAVHRIHKAAELNRVCTGDLIVKHSTLAVDATACFHQIKEFWRQLAWPDLVGSYNFVLKIIDCITSAAVYYADLTHQKLQDSGYYEDTAPFKISDEMCVTVNDLEYVRRSLSVLGAELHVETVLEAVEAAIGDAGRQQWRQALYAMLEGAINQLEARALQVINKVAAKMRPALKKAMFHLAWSPDSLPTPDAISPLLEYLDAHLVNLNAALLPRNFERVLADVWDVSLLELGQQMDGNAGEKMSMFYERLYEALEILVDFFHADQKGLSMESLKTVTYWSVEQRLQYHKTDTEHLISLYYQQRLQDQLSTEVTEYGVLSVRAYFNHDSLCVEVLNARDVIPLDPNGFSDPFVIIELLPRKVFPHCSEQRTNVQKKTLNPMFDECFEFSVTSEQCKSDGAMILFTVMDHDVLTANDFAGEAFLSLHNIPGVDDNNTSIDNFHGLKTVDLCLMHQKNRNHPILQTLETRTGDKMAQDFVKKQKLRISNS
;
A
#
# COMPACT_ATOMS: atom_id res chain seq x y z
N MET A 1 5.20 31.60 -6.83
CA MET A 1 4.98 31.75 -8.29
C MET A 1 3.49 31.79 -8.49
N GLN A 2 2.95 32.94 -8.91
CA GLN A 2 1.51 33.15 -9.08
C GLN A 2 0.97 32.19 -10.14
N SER A 3 -0.11 31.47 -9.80
CA SER A 3 -0.89 30.72 -10.78
C SER A 3 -1.53 31.72 -11.74
N MET A 4 -1.07 31.74 -12.99
CA MET A 4 -1.78 32.44 -14.06
C MET A 4 -3.14 31.74 -14.25
N ASP A 5 -4.21 32.50 -14.04
CA ASP A 5 -5.57 32.07 -14.30
C ASP A 5 -5.78 31.98 -15.82
N LEU A 6 -5.59 30.79 -16.36
CA LEU A 6 -5.75 30.49 -17.80
C LEU A 6 -7.19 30.69 -18.29
N GLY A 7 -8.19 30.70 -17.38
CA GLY A 7 -9.59 30.93 -17.72
C GLY A 7 -9.85 32.35 -18.22
N ALA A 8 -9.13 33.35 -17.70
CA ALA A 8 -9.30 34.75 -18.07
C ALA A 8 -8.68 35.13 -19.43
N MET A 9 -7.86 34.26 -20.04
CA MET A 9 -7.23 34.54 -21.35
C MET A 9 -8.09 34.12 -22.56
N VAL A 10 -9.25 33.49 -22.35
CA VAL A 10 -10.05 32.85 -23.42
C VAL A 10 -11.15 33.76 -23.98
N GLU A 11 -11.50 34.87 -23.32
CA GLU A 11 -12.73 35.61 -23.67
C GLU A 11 -12.64 36.58 -24.88
N ASP A 12 -11.47 36.98 -25.37
CA ASP A 12 -11.39 37.73 -26.64
C ASP A 12 -9.92 37.83 -27.10
N VAL A 13 -9.48 36.92 -27.97
CA VAL A 13 -8.15 37.03 -28.60
C VAL A 13 -8.28 36.77 -30.10
N THR A 14 -8.26 37.85 -30.87
CA THR A 14 -7.93 37.81 -32.28
C THR A 14 -6.52 37.23 -32.43
N LEU A 15 -6.38 36.15 -33.21
CA LEU A 15 -5.06 35.61 -33.58
C LEU A 15 -4.18 36.76 -34.08
N PRO A 16 -2.93 36.92 -33.58
CA PRO A 16 -2.08 38.01 -34.04
C PRO A 16 -1.94 37.97 -35.56
N GLN A 17 -1.91 39.13 -36.22
CA GLN A 17 -1.68 39.33 -37.67
C GLN A 17 -0.44 38.59 -38.22
N GLU A 18 0.43 38.10 -37.34
CA GLU A 18 1.65 37.36 -37.64
C GLU A 18 1.42 35.91 -38.12
N ALA A 19 0.21 35.36 -37.97
CA ALA A 19 -0.11 34.00 -38.43
C ALA A 19 -0.05 33.84 -39.95
N GLU A 20 -0.23 34.93 -40.73
CA GLU A 20 -0.17 34.91 -42.21
C GLU A 20 1.26 34.68 -42.74
N VAL A 21 2.30 35.00 -41.96
CA VAL A 21 3.71 34.86 -42.36
C VAL A 21 4.31 33.52 -41.89
N ALA A 22 3.63 32.78 -41.00
CA ALA A 22 4.12 31.53 -40.46
C ALA A 22 4.20 30.39 -41.49
N THR A 23 3.15 30.21 -42.31
CA THR A 23 3.11 29.14 -43.32
C THR A 23 4.20 29.30 -44.39
N PRO A 24 4.41 30.49 -45.00
CA PRO A 24 5.51 30.68 -45.96
C PRO A 24 6.90 30.45 -45.36
N ILE A 25 7.13 30.83 -44.09
CA ILE A 25 8.43 30.59 -43.43
C ILE A 25 8.64 29.08 -43.19
N PHE A 26 7.59 28.33 -42.84
CA PHE A 26 7.67 26.88 -42.69
C PHE A 26 7.92 26.17 -44.04
N GLU A 27 7.23 26.58 -45.10
CA GLU A 27 7.49 26.08 -46.46
C GLU A 27 8.93 26.37 -46.91
N LEU A 28 9.46 27.56 -46.59
CA LEU A 28 10.86 27.89 -46.85
C LEU A 28 11.82 26.97 -46.08
N TYR A 29 11.54 26.68 -44.81
CA TYR A 29 12.33 25.73 -44.03
C TYR A 29 12.38 24.34 -44.69
N LEU A 30 11.22 23.81 -45.09
CA LEU A 30 11.12 22.50 -45.76
C LEU A 30 11.85 22.49 -47.10
N ALA A 31 11.74 23.57 -47.90
CA ALA A 31 12.48 23.70 -49.15
C ALA A 31 13.99 23.74 -48.93
N MET A 32 14.46 24.42 -47.88
CA MET A 32 15.87 24.44 -47.51
C MET A 32 16.36 23.07 -47.03
N GLN A 33 15.55 22.37 -46.24
CA GLN A 33 15.83 21.00 -45.79
C GLN A 33 15.97 20.04 -46.98
N GLU A 34 15.04 20.08 -47.93
CA GLU A 34 15.10 19.30 -49.17
C GLU A 34 16.35 19.66 -49.98
N MET A 35 16.65 20.95 -50.16
CA MET A 35 17.82 21.40 -50.90
C MET A 35 19.13 20.88 -50.27
N VAL A 36 19.22 20.93 -48.94
CA VAL A 36 20.37 20.42 -48.19
C VAL A 36 20.51 18.90 -48.31
N SER A 37 19.40 18.15 -48.44
CA SER A 37 19.44 16.70 -48.63
C SER A 37 20.20 16.29 -49.91
N PHE A 38 20.15 17.11 -50.97
CA PHE A 38 20.88 16.81 -52.21
C PHE A 38 22.40 16.81 -52.05
N ARG A 39 22.96 17.35 -50.95
CA ARG A 39 24.39 17.30 -50.66
C ARG A 39 24.95 15.88 -50.62
N GLU A 40 24.11 14.87 -50.34
CA GLU A 40 24.52 13.46 -50.35
C GLU A 40 25.11 13.02 -51.70
N HIS A 41 24.80 13.75 -52.78
CA HIS A 41 25.35 13.51 -54.12
C HIS A 41 26.73 14.17 -54.36
N LEU A 42 27.23 14.96 -53.41
CA LEU A 42 28.56 15.58 -53.49
C LEU A 42 29.64 14.71 -52.83
N PRO A 43 30.93 14.87 -53.19
CA PRO A 43 32.03 14.25 -52.47
C PRO A 43 32.06 14.67 -50.98
N VAL A 44 32.37 13.72 -50.08
CA VAL A 44 32.39 13.92 -48.61
C VAL A 44 33.14 15.18 -48.13
N PRO A 45 34.29 15.59 -48.72
CA PRO A 45 34.97 16.82 -48.32
C PRO A 45 34.12 18.07 -48.59
N ASP A 46 33.42 18.09 -49.72
CA ASP A 46 32.61 19.22 -50.17
C ASP A 46 31.29 19.29 -49.39
N GLN A 47 30.74 18.14 -48.98
CA GLN A 47 29.55 18.07 -48.14
C GLN A 47 29.71 18.88 -46.84
N LYS A 48 30.88 18.80 -46.18
CA LYS A 48 31.13 19.49 -44.90
C LYS A 48 31.43 20.98 -45.06
N ALA A 49 31.89 21.41 -46.24
CA ALA A 49 32.28 22.79 -46.50
C ALA A 49 31.08 23.72 -46.81
N LEU A 50 29.88 23.18 -47.00
CA LEU A 50 28.69 23.96 -47.31
C LEU A 50 28.19 24.78 -46.10
N ALA A 51 28.22 26.10 -46.21
CA ALA A 51 27.68 27.00 -45.18
C ALA A 51 26.17 26.78 -44.91
N ILE A 52 25.43 26.29 -45.91
CA ILE A 52 23.99 26.00 -45.80
C ILE A 52 23.67 24.80 -44.90
N ASN A 53 24.68 24.05 -44.45
CA ASN A 53 24.48 22.94 -43.51
C ASN A 53 23.88 23.37 -42.17
N LEU A 54 24.03 24.64 -41.79
CA LEU A 54 23.50 25.23 -40.56
C LEU A 54 22.23 26.08 -40.82
N TYR A 55 21.50 25.81 -41.91
CA TYR A 55 20.29 26.57 -42.27
C TYR A 55 19.25 26.64 -41.14
N TYR A 56 19.14 25.56 -40.34
CA TYR A 56 18.16 25.42 -39.28
C TYR A 56 18.31 26.51 -38.20
N GLU A 57 19.54 26.99 -37.93
CA GLU A 57 19.81 28.07 -36.97
C GLU A 57 19.05 29.37 -37.33
N TRP A 58 18.83 29.62 -38.63
CA TRP A 58 18.11 30.81 -39.08
C TRP A 58 16.63 30.79 -38.70
N PHE A 59 16.09 29.59 -38.48
CA PHE A 59 14.68 29.35 -38.17
C PHE A 59 14.44 29.09 -36.68
N GLU A 60 15.48 29.02 -35.85
CA GLU A 60 15.35 28.80 -34.39
C GLU A 60 14.34 29.76 -33.73
N PRO A 61 14.37 31.09 -33.97
CA PRO A 61 13.39 32.01 -33.38
C PRO A 61 11.97 31.81 -33.92
N ALA A 62 11.83 31.36 -35.17
CA ALA A 62 10.54 31.09 -35.77
C ALA A 62 9.92 29.81 -35.17
N VAL A 63 10.70 28.74 -35.03
CA VAL A 63 10.29 27.49 -34.39
C VAL A 63 9.88 27.72 -32.95
N ASP A 64 10.67 28.48 -32.21
CA ASP A 64 10.35 28.83 -30.82
C ASP A 64 8.97 29.51 -30.69
N ARG A 65 8.71 30.51 -31.55
CA ARG A 65 7.43 31.22 -31.60
C ARG A 65 6.28 30.35 -32.08
N TRP A 66 6.52 29.45 -33.03
CA TRP A 66 5.49 28.51 -33.51
C TRP A 66 5.04 27.55 -32.41
N LEU A 67 5.94 27.09 -31.55
CA LEU A 67 5.60 26.24 -30.41
C LEU A 67 4.76 27.00 -29.37
N ASP A 68 5.07 28.26 -29.09
CA ASP A 68 4.26 29.10 -28.19
C ASP A 68 2.83 29.28 -28.75
N VAL A 69 2.69 29.53 -30.05
CA VAL A 69 1.38 29.64 -30.73
C VAL A 69 0.65 28.29 -30.74
N ALA A 70 1.36 27.18 -30.93
CA ALA A 70 0.78 25.84 -30.92
C ALA A 70 0.19 25.50 -29.55
N LYS A 71 0.86 25.87 -28.45
CA LYS A 71 0.35 25.72 -27.08
C LYS A 71 -0.98 26.44 -26.88
N PHE A 72 -1.05 27.70 -27.28
CA PHE A 72 -2.28 28.48 -27.20
C PHE A 72 -3.42 27.87 -28.04
N LYS A 73 -3.13 27.51 -29.29
CA LYS A 73 -4.11 26.90 -30.21
C LYS A 73 -4.63 25.55 -29.69
N ALA A 74 -3.78 24.72 -29.09
CA ALA A 74 -4.19 23.43 -28.53
C ALA A 74 -5.20 23.59 -27.40
N VAL A 75 -4.91 24.47 -26.42
CA VAL A 75 -5.82 24.74 -25.29
C VAL A 75 -7.14 25.35 -25.78
N HIS A 76 -7.07 26.36 -26.65
CA HIS A 76 -8.27 26.99 -27.20
C HIS A 76 -9.14 26.00 -27.99
N ARG A 77 -8.53 25.11 -28.77
CA ARG A 77 -9.25 24.07 -29.52
C ARG A 77 -9.92 23.06 -28.58
N ILE A 78 -9.25 22.64 -27.50
CA ILE A 78 -9.85 21.77 -26.48
C ILE A 78 -11.04 22.46 -25.82
N HIS A 79 -10.92 23.74 -25.45
CA HIS A 79 -12.03 24.50 -24.88
C HIS A 79 -13.23 24.58 -25.85
N LYS A 80 -13.00 24.94 -27.12
CA LYS A 80 -14.06 25.04 -28.12
C LYS A 80 -14.70 23.70 -28.47
N ALA A 81 -13.91 22.63 -28.56
CA ALA A 81 -14.44 21.28 -28.75
C ALA A 81 -15.31 20.87 -27.55
N ALA A 82 -14.98 21.35 -26.34
CA ALA A 82 -15.76 21.04 -25.15
C ALA A 82 -17.16 21.69 -25.22
N GLU A 83 -17.30 22.92 -25.72
CA GLU A 83 -18.62 23.56 -25.93
C GLU A 83 -19.53 22.73 -26.86
N LEU A 84 -18.93 21.97 -27.79
CA LEU A 84 -19.63 21.20 -28.82
C LEU A 84 -19.71 19.69 -28.52
N ASN A 85 -19.25 19.26 -27.34
CA ASN A 85 -19.05 17.85 -27.03
C ASN A 85 -20.33 17.03 -27.19
N ARG A 86 -20.23 15.94 -27.94
CA ARG A 86 -21.27 14.90 -28.05
C ARG A 86 -20.65 13.55 -27.68
N VAL A 87 -21.40 12.75 -26.93
CA VAL A 87 -21.09 11.33 -26.74
C VAL A 87 -21.19 10.65 -28.10
N CYS A 88 -20.14 9.93 -28.51
CA CYS A 88 -20.14 9.16 -29.75
C CYS A 88 -21.17 8.02 -29.63
N THR A 89 -22.29 8.12 -30.33
CA THR A 89 -23.24 7.01 -30.49
C THR A 89 -23.09 6.41 -31.89
N GLY A 90 -22.53 5.20 -31.98
CA GLY A 90 -22.33 4.48 -33.24
C GLY A 90 -22.14 2.98 -33.03
N ASP A 91 -22.29 2.19 -34.10
CA ASP A 91 -22.20 0.72 -34.11
C ASP A 91 -20.80 0.16 -33.78
N LEU A 92 -19.80 1.03 -33.68
CA LEU A 92 -18.44 0.71 -33.23
C LEU A 92 -18.31 1.17 -31.77
N ILE A 93 -17.94 0.23 -30.89
CA ILE A 93 -17.78 0.40 -29.43
C ILE A 93 -16.61 1.36 -29.14
N VAL A 94 -16.80 2.65 -29.40
CA VAL A 94 -15.88 3.70 -29.00
C VAL A 94 -16.34 4.20 -27.64
N LYS A 95 -15.66 3.78 -26.58
CA LYS A 95 -16.07 4.05 -25.19
C LYS A 95 -15.70 5.46 -24.70
N HIS A 96 -15.29 6.36 -25.60
CA HIS A 96 -14.81 7.72 -25.30
C HIS A 96 -15.55 8.77 -26.17
N SER A 97 -15.53 10.03 -25.75
CA SER A 97 -16.21 11.15 -26.39
C SER A 97 -15.43 11.73 -27.58
N THR A 98 -16.13 12.53 -28.39
CA THR A 98 -15.52 13.31 -29.48
C THR A 98 -14.44 14.26 -28.98
N LEU A 99 -14.59 14.79 -27.76
CA LEU A 99 -13.63 15.70 -27.14
C LEU A 99 -12.26 15.04 -26.90
N ALA A 100 -12.25 13.77 -26.50
CA ALA A 100 -11.01 13.01 -26.30
C ALA A 100 -10.24 12.83 -27.63
N VAL A 101 -10.97 12.58 -28.71
CA VAL A 101 -10.40 12.47 -30.06
C VAL A 101 -9.82 13.81 -30.51
N ASP A 102 -10.54 14.92 -30.31
CA ASP A 102 -10.04 16.25 -30.67
C ASP A 102 -8.78 16.65 -29.89
N ALA A 103 -8.74 16.36 -28.59
CA ALA A 103 -7.55 16.63 -27.76
C ALA A 103 -6.32 15.84 -28.27
N THR A 104 -6.48 14.53 -28.48
CA THR A 104 -5.37 13.69 -28.98
C THR A 104 -4.97 14.02 -30.42
N ALA A 105 -5.90 14.46 -31.27
CA ALA A 105 -5.60 14.97 -32.60
C ALA A 105 -4.74 16.24 -32.55
N CYS A 106 -4.98 17.14 -31.58
CA CYS A 106 -4.10 18.29 -31.35
C CYS A 106 -2.68 17.86 -30.99
N PHE A 107 -2.54 16.87 -30.10
CA PHE A 107 -1.23 16.35 -29.71
C PHE A 107 -0.51 15.71 -30.90
N HIS A 108 -1.24 14.96 -31.73
CA HIS A 108 -0.70 14.39 -32.95
C HIS A 108 -0.21 15.45 -33.93
N GLN A 109 -0.96 16.54 -34.12
CA GLN A 109 -0.53 17.66 -34.99
C GLN A 109 0.77 18.31 -34.51
N ILE A 110 0.94 18.50 -33.20
CA ILE A 110 2.17 19.05 -32.61
C ILE A 110 3.35 18.09 -32.83
N LYS A 111 3.15 16.79 -32.59
CA LYS A 111 4.16 15.76 -32.84
C LYS A 111 4.56 15.67 -34.31
N GLU A 112 3.58 15.73 -35.21
CA GLU A 112 3.80 15.66 -36.65
C GLU A 112 4.56 16.89 -37.14
N PHE A 113 4.24 18.08 -36.62
CA PHE A 113 5.03 19.28 -36.86
C PHE A 113 6.49 19.11 -36.43
N TRP A 114 6.75 18.60 -35.23
CA TRP A 114 8.12 18.30 -34.77
C TRP A 114 8.83 17.28 -35.67
N ARG A 115 8.13 16.23 -36.07
CA ARG A 115 8.66 15.20 -36.98
C ARG A 115 9.04 15.78 -38.34
N GLN A 116 8.24 16.70 -38.89
CA GLN A 116 8.52 17.36 -40.16
C GLN A 116 9.72 18.29 -40.09
N LEU A 117 9.94 18.96 -38.94
CA LEU A 117 11.14 19.76 -38.74
C LEU A 117 12.42 18.92 -38.89
N ALA A 118 12.39 17.64 -38.47
CA ALA A 118 13.54 16.72 -38.49
C ALA A 118 14.82 17.42 -38.01
N TRP A 119 14.70 18.10 -36.87
CA TRP A 119 15.69 19.07 -36.41
C TRP A 119 17.08 18.43 -36.31
N PRO A 120 18.10 18.96 -37.01
CA PRO A 120 19.37 18.25 -37.19
C PRO A 120 20.30 18.34 -35.98
N ASP A 121 20.16 19.37 -35.13
CA ASP A 121 20.97 19.53 -33.92
C ASP A 121 20.27 18.88 -32.71
N LEU A 122 20.71 17.66 -32.36
CA LEU A 122 20.17 16.93 -31.22
C LEU A 122 20.37 17.67 -29.88
N VAL A 123 21.49 18.36 -29.69
CA VAL A 123 21.77 19.05 -28.42
C VAL A 123 20.90 20.30 -28.31
N GLY A 124 20.84 21.12 -29.36
CA GLY A 124 19.96 22.30 -29.41
C GLY A 124 18.46 21.96 -29.43
N SER A 125 18.09 20.74 -29.82
CA SER A 125 16.68 20.28 -29.83
C SER A 125 16.05 20.18 -28.44
N TYR A 126 16.85 20.07 -27.38
CA TYR A 126 16.36 19.82 -26.02
C TYR A 126 15.28 20.81 -25.57
N ASN A 127 15.51 22.11 -25.78
CA ASN A 127 14.57 23.15 -25.36
C ASN A 127 13.26 23.08 -26.15
N PHE A 128 13.31 22.69 -27.43
CA PHE A 128 12.11 22.48 -28.24
C PHE A 128 11.33 21.25 -27.80
N VAL A 129 12.01 20.14 -27.52
CA VAL A 129 11.37 18.92 -26.99
C VAL A 129 10.71 19.20 -25.64
N LEU A 130 11.39 19.94 -24.76
CA LEU A 130 10.82 20.38 -23.49
C LEU A 130 9.57 21.25 -23.69
N LYS A 131 9.62 22.24 -24.59
CA LYS A 131 8.45 23.08 -24.94
C LYS A 131 7.29 22.26 -25.52
N ILE A 132 7.57 21.26 -26.37
CA ILE A 132 6.54 20.38 -26.95
C ILE A 132 5.88 19.54 -25.86
N ILE A 133 6.68 18.94 -24.97
CA ILE A 133 6.16 18.15 -23.85
C ILE A 133 5.34 19.06 -22.93
N ASP A 134 5.81 20.24 -22.57
CA ASP A 134 5.06 21.23 -21.78
C ASP A 134 3.74 21.62 -22.44
N CYS A 135 3.76 21.89 -23.75
CA CYS A 135 2.58 22.20 -24.54
C CYS A 135 1.52 21.08 -24.48
N ILE A 136 1.92 19.84 -24.76
CA ILE A 136 1.01 18.69 -24.82
C ILE A 136 0.51 18.32 -23.41
N THR A 137 1.40 18.28 -22.42
CA THR A 137 1.06 17.92 -21.04
C THR A 137 0.17 18.98 -20.38
N SER A 138 0.45 20.27 -20.56
CA SER A 138 -0.43 21.36 -20.09
C SER A 138 -1.83 21.26 -20.70
N ALA A 139 -1.91 21.00 -22.00
CA ALA A 139 -3.19 20.85 -22.69
C ALA A 139 -3.98 19.61 -22.22
N ALA A 140 -3.28 18.51 -21.93
CA ALA A 140 -3.89 17.29 -21.38
C ALA A 140 -4.40 17.46 -19.95
N VAL A 141 -3.64 18.16 -19.09
CA VAL A 141 -4.07 18.50 -17.73
C VAL A 141 -5.31 19.40 -17.78
N TYR A 142 -5.29 20.44 -18.63
CA TYR A 142 -6.44 21.31 -18.83
C TYR A 142 -7.69 20.53 -19.30
N TYR A 143 -7.52 19.61 -20.24
CA TYR A 143 -8.57 18.70 -20.67
C TYR A 143 -9.14 17.87 -19.51
N ALA A 144 -8.27 17.34 -18.65
CA ALA A 144 -8.66 16.51 -17.52
C ALA A 144 -9.52 17.30 -16.51
N ASP A 145 -9.09 18.52 -16.19
CA ASP A 145 -9.81 19.41 -15.29
C ASP A 145 -11.17 19.82 -15.88
N LEU A 146 -11.21 20.16 -17.18
CA LEU A 146 -12.45 20.52 -17.87
C LEU A 146 -13.46 19.36 -17.91
N THR A 147 -12.99 18.14 -18.20
CA THR A 147 -13.85 16.95 -18.23
C THR A 147 -14.38 16.62 -16.84
N HIS A 148 -13.53 16.75 -15.81
CA HIS A 148 -13.93 16.54 -14.43
C HIS A 148 -14.94 17.60 -13.95
N GLN A 149 -14.71 18.88 -14.28
CA GLN A 149 -15.62 19.98 -13.95
C GLN A 149 -17.01 19.76 -14.55
N LYS A 150 -17.08 19.31 -15.81
CA LYS A 150 -18.37 19.01 -16.45
C LYS A 150 -19.15 17.89 -15.76
N LEU A 151 -18.45 16.85 -15.31
CA LEU A 151 -19.07 15.78 -14.55
C LEU A 151 -19.53 16.29 -13.17
N GLN A 152 -18.79 17.21 -12.56
CA GLN A 152 -19.22 17.87 -11.35
C GLN A 152 -20.48 18.72 -11.57
N ASP A 153 -20.52 19.52 -12.63
CA ASP A 153 -21.65 20.38 -12.97
C ASP A 153 -22.93 19.59 -13.31
N SER A 154 -22.81 18.30 -13.70
CA SER A 154 -23.97 17.42 -13.89
C SER A 154 -24.58 16.90 -12.57
N GLY A 155 -23.96 17.21 -11.43
CA GLY A 155 -24.43 16.80 -10.09
C GLY A 155 -23.97 15.40 -9.67
N TYR A 156 -23.02 14.80 -10.39
CA TYR A 156 -22.56 13.42 -10.15
C TYR A 156 -22.05 13.19 -8.72
N TYR A 157 -21.36 14.18 -8.15
CA TYR A 157 -20.76 14.05 -6.82
C TYR A 157 -21.76 14.28 -5.68
N GLU A 158 -22.74 15.15 -5.88
CA GLU A 158 -23.84 15.39 -4.93
C GLU A 158 -24.91 14.31 -4.96
N ASP A 159 -24.99 13.50 -6.02
CA ASP A 159 -26.00 12.46 -6.16
C ASP A 159 -25.87 11.37 -5.07
N THR A 160 -26.90 11.28 -4.23
CA THR A 160 -27.06 10.28 -3.16
C THR A 160 -27.98 9.12 -3.55
N ALA A 161 -28.46 9.06 -4.80
CA ALA A 161 -29.29 7.95 -5.25
C ALA A 161 -28.54 6.60 -5.18
N PRO A 162 -29.28 5.47 -5.14
CA PRO A 162 -28.69 4.14 -5.21
C PRO A 162 -27.75 4.00 -6.42
N PHE A 163 -26.73 3.15 -6.27
CA PHE A 163 -25.75 2.94 -7.34
C PHE A 163 -26.42 2.58 -8.67
N LYS A 164 -26.16 3.42 -9.67
CA LYS A 164 -26.51 3.18 -11.06
C LYS A 164 -25.32 3.60 -11.92
N ILE A 165 -24.99 2.78 -12.90
CA ILE A 165 -23.97 3.11 -13.89
C ILE A 165 -24.52 4.26 -14.74
N SER A 166 -23.79 5.37 -14.79
CA SER A 166 -24.10 6.49 -15.67
C SER A 166 -23.15 6.49 -16.87
N ASP A 167 -23.71 6.73 -18.05
CA ASP A 167 -22.93 6.85 -19.29
C ASP A 167 -21.92 7.99 -19.18
N GLU A 168 -22.30 9.10 -18.54
CA GLU A 168 -21.43 10.26 -18.31
C GLU A 168 -20.17 9.93 -17.50
N MET A 169 -20.32 9.14 -16.44
CA MET A 169 -19.18 8.71 -15.62
C MET A 169 -18.27 7.76 -16.42
N CYS A 170 -18.85 6.78 -17.12
CA CYS A 170 -18.07 5.81 -17.89
C CYS A 170 -17.31 6.50 -19.02
N VAL A 171 -17.96 7.40 -19.76
CA VAL A 171 -17.35 8.21 -20.81
C VAL A 171 -16.22 9.05 -20.23
N THR A 172 -16.44 9.77 -19.12
CA THR A 172 -15.42 10.61 -18.48
C THR A 172 -14.17 9.83 -18.09
N VAL A 173 -14.34 8.65 -17.47
CA VAL A 173 -13.22 7.82 -17.03
C VAL A 173 -12.45 7.24 -18.22
N ASN A 174 -13.15 6.83 -19.28
CA ASN A 174 -12.53 6.34 -20.51
C ASN A 174 -11.81 7.43 -21.30
N ASP A 175 -12.38 8.63 -21.33
CA ASP A 175 -11.81 9.84 -21.89
C ASP A 175 -10.46 10.17 -21.26
N LEU A 176 -10.41 10.23 -19.93
CA LEU A 176 -9.19 10.46 -19.16
C LEU A 176 -8.13 9.39 -19.46
N GLU A 177 -8.52 8.11 -19.51
CA GLU A 177 -7.60 7.02 -19.82
C GLU A 177 -7.11 7.03 -21.27
N TYR A 178 -7.97 7.41 -22.22
CA TYR A 178 -7.62 7.54 -23.63
C TYR A 178 -6.55 8.64 -23.83
N VAL A 179 -6.76 9.81 -23.21
CA VAL A 179 -5.78 10.91 -23.24
C VAL A 179 -4.50 10.52 -22.48
N ARG A 180 -4.60 9.90 -21.31
CA ARG A 180 -3.45 9.41 -20.54
C ARG A 180 -2.57 8.43 -21.32
N ARG A 181 -3.19 7.52 -22.09
CA ARG A 181 -2.48 6.57 -22.96
C ARG A 181 -1.69 7.31 -24.06
N SER A 182 -2.24 8.38 -24.63
CA SER A 182 -1.53 9.19 -25.63
C SER A 182 -0.28 9.85 -25.07
N LEU A 183 -0.30 10.26 -23.79
CA LEU A 183 0.88 10.81 -23.11
C LEU A 183 1.92 9.74 -22.78
N SER A 184 1.48 8.51 -22.46
CA SER A 184 2.39 7.44 -22.01
C SER A 184 3.41 7.02 -23.09
N VAL A 185 3.09 7.24 -24.36
CA VAL A 185 3.97 6.93 -25.50
C VAL A 185 4.75 8.16 -26.00
N LEU A 186 4.46 9.36 -25.47
CA LEU A 186 4.99 10.62 -25.98
C LEU A 186 6.51 10.69 -25.94
N GLY A 187 7.13 10.22 -24.85
CA GLY A 187 8.59 10.23 -24.71
C GLY A 187 9.29 9.39 -25.78
N ALA A 188 8.70 8.25 -26.13
CA ALA A 188 9.23 7.38 -27.19
C ALA A 188 9.03 7.99 -28.58
N GLU A 189 7.86 8.56 -28.86
CA GLU A 189 7.55 9.19 -30.15
C GLU A 189 8.39 10.45 -30.43
N LEU A 190 8.80 11.17 -29.38
CA LEU A 190 9.69 12.34 -29.50
C LEU A 190 11.18 11.98 -29.43
N HIS A 191 11.52 10.70 -29.29
CA HIS A 191 12.91 10.22 -29.12
C HIS A 191 13.66 10.93 -27.98
N VAL A 192 12.98 11.12 -26.83
CA VAL A 192 13.51 11.87 -25.68
C VAL A 192 14.85 11.31 -25.19
N GLU A 193 15.00 9.98 -25.10
CA GLU A 193 16.27 9.37 -24.67
C GLU A 193 17.42 9.70 -25.62
N THR A 194 17.19 9.71 -26.93
CA THR A 194 18.22 10.05 -27.92
C THR A 194 18.69 11.51 -27.77
N VAL A 195 17.77 12.43 -27.47
CA VAL A 195 18.09 13.83 -27.20
C VAL A 195 18.85 13.96 -25.88
N LEU A 196 18.41 13.28 -24.83
CA LEU A 196 19.07 13.28 -23.52
C LEU A 196 20.49 12.74 -23.60
N GLU A 197 20.73 11.60 -24.26
CA GLU A 197 22.05 11.03 -24.47
C GLU A 197 22.99 12.01 -25.18
N ALA A 198 22.50 12.73 -26.20
CA ALA A 198 23.29 13.73 -26.93
C ALA A 198 23.66 14.93 -26.03
N VAL A 199 22.71 15.46 -25.26
CA VAL A 199 22.95 16.57 -24.33
C VAL A 199 23.93 16.17 -23.21
N GLU A 200 23.78 14.96 -22.68
CA GLU A 200 24.66 14.42 -21.63
C GLU A 200 26.09 14.22 -22.12
N ALA A 201 26.26 13.77 -23.35
CA ALA A 201 27.57 13.65 -23.99
C ALA A 201 28.24 15.02 -24.19
N ALA A 202 27.46 16.09 -24.40
CA ALA A 202 27.98 17.43 -24.64
C ALA A 202 28.36 18.21 -23.36
N ILE A 203 27.63 18.03 -22.25
CA ILE A 203 27.72 18.90 -21.05
C ILE A 203 28.46 18.22 -19.87
N GLY A 204 28.61 16.89 -19.87
CA GLY A 204 29.28 16.14 -18.80
C GLY A 204 28.41 15.83 -17.58
N ASP A 205 28.94 15.04 -16.64
CA ASP A 205 28.17 14.34 -15.58
C ASP A 205 27.38 15.24 -14.63
N ALA A 206 27.81 16.49 -14.38
CA ALA A 206 27.18 17.38 -13.39
C ALA A 206 25.80 17.93 -13.82
N GLY A 207 25.51 17.97 -15.13
CA GLY A 207 24.19 18.36 -15.66
C GLY A 207 23.25 17.17 -15.89
N ARG A 208 23.78 15.95 -15.98
CA ARG A 208 23.09 14.74 -16.45
C ARG A 208 21.75 14.48 -15.75
N GLN A 209 21.72 14.59 -14.42
CA GLN A 209 20.51 14.26 -13.65
C GLN A 209 19.44 15.35 -13.75
N GLN A 210 19.82 16.62 -13.88
CA GLN A 210 18.87 17.73 -13.83
C GLN A 210 17.96 17.79 -15.06
N TRP A 211 18.52 17.63 -16.27
CA TRP A 211 17.76 17.71 -17.52
C TRP A 211 16.85 16.49 -17.72
N ARG A 212 17.36 15.28 -17.43
CA ARG A 212 16.54 14.06 -17.45
C ARG A 212 15.37 14.16 -16.47
N GLN A 213 15.63 14.60 -15.24
CA GLN A 213 14.59 14.75 -14.23
C GLN A 213 13.52 15.78 -14.65
N ALA A 214 13.92 16.91 -15.25
CA ALA A 214 12.97 17.96 -15.65
C ALA A 214 11.96 17.47 -16.70
N LEU A 215 12.42 16.77 -17.75
CA LEU A 215 11.56 16.23 -18.80
C LEU A 215 10.61 15.14 -18.30
N TYR A 216 11.16 14.15 -17.59
CA TYR A 216 10.36 13.03 -17.10
C TYR A 216 9.38 13.45 -16.00
N ALA A 217 9.77 14.32 -15.08
CA ALA A 217 8.87 14.82 -14.03
C ALA A 217 7.65 15.54 -14.62
N MET A 218 7.82 16.25 -15.74
CA MET A 218 6.71 16.92 -16.42
C MET A 218 5.73 15.91 -17.05
N LEU A 219 6.26 14.91 -17.75
CA LEU A 219 5.44 13.87 -18.38
C LEU A 219 4.71 13.00 -17.35
N GLU A 220 5.45 12.49 -16.35
CA GLU A 220 4.90 11.70 -15.26
C GLU A 220 3.89 12.51 -14.44
N GLY A 221 4.20 13.79 -14.16
CA GLY A 221 3.30 14.69 -13.45
C GLY A 221 1.93 14.81 -14.12
N ALA A 222 1.89 14.97 -15.44
CA ALA A 222 0.63 15.03 -16.18
C ALA A 222 -0.09 13.68 -16.23
N ILE A 223 0.62 12.58 -16.51
CA ILE A 223 0.05 11.23 -16.51
C ILE A 223 -0.60 10.90 -15.16
N ASN A 224 0.10 11.20 -14.06
CA ASN A 224 -0.38 10.98 -12.70
C ASN A 224 -1.60 11.85 -12.37
N GLN A 225 -1.67 13.08 -12.87
CA GLN A 225 -2.86 13.93 -12.71
C GLN A 225 -4.08 13.36 -13.44
N LEU A 226 -3.95 12.91 -14.68
CA LEU A 226 -5.04 12.27 -15.41
C LEU A 226 -5.52 10.99 -14.70
N GLU A 227 -4.58 10.19 -14.20
CA GLU A 227 -4.88 8.99 -13.40
C GLU A 227 -5.60 9.34 -12.09
N ALA A 228 -5.13 10.35 -11.35
CA ALA A 228 -5.77 10.81 -10.13
C ALA A 228 -7.20 11.31 -10.38
N ARG A 229 -7.44 12.05 -11.48
CA ARG A 229 -8.80 12.48 -11.87
C ARG A 229 -9.70 11.29 -12.21
N ALA A 230 -9.19 10.27 -12.90
CA ALA A 230 -9.95 9.06 -13.19
C ALA A 230 -10.30 8.30 -11.90
N LEU A 231 -9.34 8.16 -10.98
CA LEU A 231 -9.56 7.53 -9.67
C LEU A 231 -10.56 8.30 -8.80
N GLN A 232 -10.58 9.64 -8.83
CA GLN A 232 -11.59 10.43 -8.12
C GLN A 232 -13.02 10.09 -8.56
N VAL A 233 -13.23 9.85 -9.86
CA VAL A 233 -14.54 9.42 -10.39
C VAL A 233 -14.83 7.98 -9.97
N ILE A 234 -13.86 7.07 -10.13
CA ILE A 234 -13.98 5.65 -9.82
C ILE A 234 -14.28 5.40 -8.33
N ASN A 235 -13.61 6.11 -7.41
CA ASN A 235 -13.81 5.97 -5.97
C ASN A 235 -15.27 6.17 -5.53
N LYS A 236 -16.04 6.98 -6.26
CA LYS A 236 -17.47 7.19 -6.00
C LYS A 236 -18.31 5.95 -6.33
N VAL A 237 -17.88 5.10 -7.27
CA VAL A 237 -18.54 3.84 -7.65
C VAL A 237 -18.56 2.89 -6.47
N ALA A 238 -17.39 2.54 -5.94
CA ALA A 238 -17.27 1.61 -4.82
C ALA A 238 -17.99 2.16 -3.58
N ALA A 239 -17.90 3.48 -3.33
CA ALA A 239 -18.64 4.14 -2.25
C ALA A 239 -20.17 4.03 -2.41
N LYS A 240 -20.71 4.14 -3.64
CA LYS A 240 -22.15 3.96 -3.90
C LYS A 240 -22.59 2.49 -3.83
N MET A 241 -21.73 1.53 -4.15
CA MET A 241 -22.01 0.09 -4.04
C MET A 241 -21.96 -0.39 -2.57
N ARG A 242 -21.15 0.25 -1.73
CA ARG A 242 -20.91 -0.13 -0.33
C ARG A 242 -22.17 -0.43 0.50
N PRO A 243 -23.26 0.36 0.48
CA PRO A 243 -24.45 0.04 1.28
C PRO A 243 -25.11 -1.30 0.92
N ALA A 244 -25.13 -1.65 -0.37
CA ALA A 244 -25.65 -2.92 -0.84
C ALA A 244 -24.71 -4.08 -0.47
N LEU A 245 -23.40 -3.89 -0.67
CA LEU A 245 -22.37 -4.86 -0.26
C LEU A 245 -22.44 -5.13 1.24
N LYS A 246 -22.51 -4.09 2.07
CA LYS A 246 -22.69 -4.19 3.52
C LYS A 246 -23.91 -5.01 3.91
N LYS A 247 -25.06 -4.71 3.29
CA LYS A 247 -26.31 -5.44 3.55
C LYS A 247 -26.20 -6.91 3.15
N ALA A 248 -25.63 -7.20 1.98
CA ALA A 248 -25.44 -8.57 1.51
C ALA A 248 -24.45 -9.34 2.40
N MET A 249 -23.34 -8.71 2.79
CA MET A 249 -22.34 -9.29 3.70
C MET A 249 -22.92 -9.58 5.08
N PHE A 250 -23.81 -8.72 5.59
CA PHE A 250 -24.55 -8.98 6.82
C PHE A 250 -25.45 -10.21 6.68
N HIS A 251 -26.26 -10.31 5.63
CA HIS A 251 -27.14 -11.46 5.44
C HIS A 251 -26.36 -12.77 5.24
N LEU A 252 -25.21 -12.72 4.56
CA LEU A 252 -24.27 -13.82 4.46
C LEU A 252 -23.79 -14.27 5.84
N ALA A 253 -23.17 -13.36 6.59
CA ALA A 253 -22.56 -13.68 7.88
C ALA A 253 -23.58 -14.28 8.87
N TRP A 254 -24.79 -13.74 8.88
CA TRP A 254 -25.86 -14.08 9.83
C TRP A 254 -26.92 -15.06 9.28
N SER A 255 -26.61 -15.77 8.19
CA SER A 255 -27.49 -16.82 7.67
C SER A 255 -27.63 -18.01 8.62
N PRO A 256 -28.73 -18.78 8.58
CA PRO A 256 -28.89 -19.98 9.41
C PRO A 256 -27.80 -21.02 9.14
N ASP A 257 -27.31 -21.75 10.16
CA ASP A 257 -26.29 -22.81 9.99
C ASP A 257 -26.72 -23.93 9.01
N SER A 258 -28.03 -24.08 8.77
CA SER A 258 -28.57 -25.02 7.78
C SER A 258 -28.39 -24.57 6.33
N LEU A 259 -28.05 -23.30 6.08
CA LEU A 259 -27.82 -22.75 4.74
C LEU A 259 -26.32 -22.83 4.40
N PRO A 260 -25.93 -23.61 3.38
CA PRO A 260 -24.55 -23.67 2.91
C PRO A 260 -24.01 -22.30 2.46
N THR A 261 -22.71 -22.08 2.62
CA THR A 261 -22.06 -20.82 2.21
C THR A 261 -22.29 -20.45 0.74
N PRO A 262 -22.20 -21.38 -0.25
CA PRO A 262 -22.45 -21.05 -1.65
C PRO A 262 -23.86 -20.48 -1.89
N ASP A 263 -24.87 -20.99 -1.17
CA ASP A 263 -26.24 -20.49 -1.28
C ASP A 263 -26.41 -19.14 -0.55
N ALA A 264 -25.78 -19.00 0.62
CA ALA A 264 -25.81 -17.78 1.42
C ALA A 264 -25.13 -16.58 0.73
N ILE A 265 -24.07 -16.82 -0.05
CA ILE A 265 -23.32 -15.78 -0.76
C ILE A 265 -23.93 -15.44 -2.13
N SER A 266 -24.77 -16.30 -2.71
CA SER A 266 -25.37 -16.08 -4.04
C SER A 266 -25.94 -14.68 -4.25
N PRO A 267 -26.72 -14.07 -3.32
CA PRO A 267 -27.26 -12.72 -3.52
C PRO A 267 -26.18 -11.64 -3.65
N LEU A 268 -25.03 -11.80 -2.97
CA LEU A 268 -23.89 -10.90 -3.10
C LEU A 268 -23.23 -11.05 -4.47
N LEU A 269 -23.00 -12.29 -4.91
CA LEU A 269 -22.38 -12.57 -6.21
C LEU A 269 -23.27 -12.13 -7.37
N GLU A 270 -24.59 -12.34 -7.30
CA GLU A 270 -25.56 -11.88 -8.30
C GLU A 270 -25.57 -10.36 -8.40
N TYR A 271 -25.50 -9.65 -7.27
CA TYR A 271 -25.39 -8.19 -7.25
C TYR A 271 -24.08 -7.72 -7.91
N LEU A 272 -22.95 -8.33 -7.53
CA LEU A 272 -21.65 -7.99 -8.09
C LEU A 272 -21.61 -8.28 -9.59
N ASP A 273 -22.04 -9.45 -10.04
CA ASP A 273 -22.05 -9.86 -11.45
C ASP A 273 -22.89 -8.91 -12.31
N ALA A 274 -24.12 -8.62 -11.88
CA ALA A 274 -25.02 -7.72 -12.60
C ALA A 274 -24.42 -6.32 -12.82
N HIS A 275 -23.65 -5.80 -11.85
CA HIS A 275 -23.03 -4.49 -11.97
C HIS A 275 -21.68 -4.52 -12.68
N LEU A 276 -20.82 -5.51 -12.40
CA LEU A 276 -19.48 -5.62 -12.97
C LEU A 276 -19.52 -5.98 -14.45
N VAL A 277 -20.47 -6.80 -14.91
CA VAL A 277 -20.64 -7.09 -16.35
C VAL A 277 -20.95 -5.81 -17.13
N ASN A 278 -21.84 -4.97 -16.60
CA ASN A 278 -22.19 -3.70 -17.23
C ASN A 278 -21.01 -2.71 -17.21
N LEU A 279 -20.25 -2.65 -16.12
CA LEU A 279 -19.03 -1.82 -16.03
C LEU A 279 -17.93 -2.31 -16.99
N ASN A 280 -17.73 -3.63 -17.13
CA ASN A 280 -16.79 -4.21 -18.10
C ASN A 280 -17.20 -3.85 -19.54
N ALA A 281 -18.49 -3.93 -19.83
CA ALA A 281 -19.03 -3.51 -21.12
C ALA A 281 -18.83 -2.01 -21.38
N ALA A 282 -18.94 -1.15 -20.37
CA ALA A 282 -18.88 0.31 -20.51
C ALA A 282 -17.46 0.93 -20.39
N LEU A 283 -16.52 0.30 -19.68
CA LEU A 283 -15.21 0.87 -19.36
C LEU A 283 -14.07 0.28 -20.19
N LEU A 284 -12.99 1.05 -20.38
CA LEU A 284 -11.73 0.53 -20.90
C LEU A 284 -11.10 -0.47 -19.90
N PRO A 285 -10.36 -1.49 -20.35
CA PRO A 285 -9.86 -2.57 -19.48
C PRO A 285 -9.12 -2.09 -18.21
N ARG A 286 -8.19 -1.14 -18.35
CA ARG A 286 -7.45 -0.58 -17.21
C ARG A 286 -8.35 0.11 -16.17
N ASN A 287 -9.41 0.78 -16.62
CA ASN A 287 -10.36 1.43 -15.73
C ASN A 287 -11.32 0.44 -15.09
N PHE A 288 -11.72 -0.60 -15.82
CA PHE A 288 -12.50 -1.70 -15.25
C PHE A 288 -11.71 -2.41 -14.15
N GLU A 289 -10.42 -2.69 -14.38
CA GLU A 289 -9.54 -3.29 -13.38
C GLU A 289 -9.41 -2.42 -12.12
N ARG A 290 -9.26 -1.09 -12.27
CA ARG A 290 -9.29 -0.14 -11.13
C ARG A 290 -10.60 -0.21 -10.34
N VAL A 291 -11.75 -0.20 -11.04
CA VAL A 291 -13.06 -0.34 -10.38
C VAL A 291 -13.17 -1.70 -9.66
N LEU A 292 -12.69 -2.77 -10.30
CA LEU A 292 -12.73 -4.12 -9.75
C LEU A 292 -11.90 -4.21 -8.46
N ALA A 293 -10.72 -3.58 -8.42
CA ALA A 293 -9.86 -3.48 -7.23
C ALA A 293 -10.53 -2.71 -6.09
N ASP A 294 -11.13 -1.54 -6.37
CA ASP A 294 -11.81 -0.76 -5.34
C ASP A 294 -13.04 -1.50 -4.76
N VAL A 295 -13.81 -2.18 -5.61
CA VAL A 295 -14.97 -3.00 -5.17
C VAL A 295 -14.52 -4.22 -4.37
N TRP A 296 -13.38 -4.81 -4.71
CA TRP A 296 -12.74 -5.88 -3.93
C TRP A 296 -12.36 -5.40 -2.53
N ASP A 297 -11.66 -4.27 -2.42
CA ASP A 297 -11.24 -3.72 -1.13
C ASP A 297 -12.43 -3.31 -0.25
N VAL A 298 -13.50 -2.76 -0.84
CA VAL A 298 -14.75 -2.50 -0.11
C VAL A 298 -15.42 -3.79 0.35
N SER A 299 -15.45 -4.83 -0.49
CA SER A 299 -15.98 -6.15 -0.10
C SER A 299 -15.21 -6.74 1.09
N LEU A 300 -13.88 -6.68 1.06
CA LEU A 300 -13.03 -7.14 2.17
C LEU A 300 -13.27 -6.36 3.45
N LEU A 301 -13.38 -5.02 3.35
CA LEU A 301 -13.65 -4.17 4.50
C LEU A 301 -15.00 -4.53 5.15
N GLU A 302 -16.05 -4.71 4.35
CA GLU A 302 -17.37 -5.07 4.88
C GLU A 302 -17.41 -6.49 5.45
N LEU A 303 -16.62 -7.43 4.91
CA LEU A 303 -16.44 -8.77 5.47
C LEU A 303 -15.74 -8.70 6.83
N GLY A 304 -14.67 -7.92 6.91
CA GLY A 304 -13.93 -7.63 8.15
C GLY A 304 -14.82 -7.06 9.24
N GLN A 305 -15.68 -6.09 8.90
CA GLN A 305 -16.60 -5.45 9.84
C GLN A 305 -17.62 -6.41 10.45
N GLN A 306 -17.99 -7.50 9.78
CA GLN A 306 -18.91 -8.48 10.38
C GLN A 306 -18.29 -9.14 11.62
N MET A 307 -16.97 -9.24 11.68
CA MET A 307 -16.27 -9.84 12.81
C MET A 307 -16.23 -8.94 14.05
N ASP A 308 -16.39 -7.62 13.91
CA ASP A 308 -16.28 -6.63 14.99
C ASP A 308 -17.52 -6.59 15.93
N GLY A 309 -18.59 -7.30 15.60
CA GLY A 309 -19.82 -7.38 16.43
C GLY A 309 -19.71 -8.25 17.68
N ASN A 310 -20.68 -8.10 18.59
CA ASN A 310 -20.74 -8.83 19.87
C ASN A 310 -20.66 -10.35 19.66
N ALA A 311 -19.73 -10.98 20.39
CA ALA A 311 -19.43 -12.40 20.24
C ALA A 311 -20.50 -13.36 20.76
N GLY A 312 -21.29 -12.91 21.74
CA GLY A 312 -22.28 -13.75 22.45
C GLY A 312 -23.49 -14.19 21.61
N GLU A 313 -23.66 -13.64 20.40
CA GLU A 313 -24.80 -13.93 19.52
C GLU A 313 -24.40 -14.68 18.23
N LYS A 314 -23.10 -14.97 18.04
CA LYS A 314 -22.60 -15.55 16.78
C LYS A 314 -22.95 -17.04 16.67
N MET A 315 -23.42 -17.45 15.49
CA MET A 315 -23.79 -18.84 15.18
C MET A 315 -22.57 -19.76 15.06
N SER A 316 -22.76 -21.08 15.15
CA SER A 316 -21.66 -22.05 15.17
C SER A 316 -20.83 -22.01 13.88
N MET A 317 -21.46 -21.78 12.74
CA MET A 317 -20.80 -21.75 11.42
C MET A 317 -20.34 -20.35 11.01
N PHE A 318 -20.48 -19.32 11.88
CA PHE A 318 -20.26 -17.92 11.50
C PHE A 318 -18.89 -17.66 10.87
N TYR A 319 -17.80 -18.05 11.55
CA TYR A 319 -16.44 -17.80 11.07
C TYR A 319 -16.04 -18.74 9.92
N GLU A 320 -16.54 -19.97 9.92
CA GLU A 320 -16.31 -20.92 8.83
C GLU A 320 -16.95 -20.43 7.54
N ARG A 321 -18.18 -19.92 7.61
CA ARG A 321 -18.87 -19.29 6.50
C ARG A 321 -18.13 -18.07 5.96
N LEU A 322 -17.65 -17.17 6.83
CA LEU A 322 -16.89 -16.00 6.38
C LEU A 322 -15.57 -16.38 5.71
N TYR A 323 -14.94 -17.47 6.16
CA TYR A 323 -13.73 -17.99 5.55
C TYR A 323 -14.01 -18.59 4.16
N GLU A 324 -15.01 -19.48 4.04
CA GLU A 324 -15.43 -20.03 2.75
C GLU A 324 -15.89 -18.91 1.79
N ALA A 325 -16.60 -17.90 2.30
CA ALA A 325 -17.00 -16.74 1.51
C ALA A 325 -15.80 -15.95 0.99
N LEU A 326 -14.74 -15.79 1.79
CA LEU A 326 -13.51 -15.14 1.34
C LEU A 326 -12.89 -15.90 0.16
N GLU A 327 -12.82 -17.24 0.23
CA GLU A 327 -12.31 -18.07 -0.88
C GLU A 327 -13.16 -17.92 -2.14
N ILE A 328 -14.50 -17.99 -2.01
CA ILE A 328 -15.42 -17.80 -3.14
C ILE A 328 -15.28 -16.40 -3.76
N LEU A 329 -15.09 -15.36 -2.94
CA LEU A 329 -14.88 -14.01 -3.44
C LEU A 329 -13.51 -13.88 -4.14
N VAL A 330 -12.44 -14.49 -3.62
CA VAL A 330 -11.14 -14.53 -4.30
C VAL A 330 -11.29 -15.13 -5.69
N ASP A 331 -11.96 -16.28 -5.81
CA ASP A 331 -12.20 -16.93 -7.10
C ASP A 331 -13.05 -16.06 -8.04
N PHE A 332 -14.10 -15.43 -7.51
CA PHE A 332 -14.98 -14.52 -8.26
C PHE A 332 -14.22 -13.31 -8.83
N PHE A 333 -13.42 -12.63 -8.02
CA PHE A 333 -12.66 -11.44 -8.46
C PHE A 333 -11.43 -11.81 -9.28
N HIS A 334 -10.87 -13.01 -9.13
CA HIS A 334 -9.81 -13.52 -10.00
C HIS A 334 -10.34 -13.90 -11.40
N ALA A 335 -11.54 -14.50 -11.45
CA ALA A 335 -12.25 -14.87 -12.67
C ALA A 335 -11.39 -15.63 -13.69
N ASP A 336 -10.68 -16.68 -13.25
CA ASP A 336 -9.76 -17.48 -14.09
C ASP A 336 -8.75 -16.60 -14.87
N GLN A 337 -8.08 -15.69 -14.18
CA GLN A 337 -7.09 -14.74 -14.74
C GLN A 337 -7.68 -13.68 -15.69
N LYS A 338 -9.01 -13.55 -15.76
CA LYS A 338 -9.68 -12.48 -16.53
C LYS A 338 -10.03 -11.27 -15.66
N GLY A 339 -9.94 -11.42 -14.33
CA GLY A 339 -10.15 -10.35 -13.35
C GLY A 339 -8.83 -9.86 -12.76
N LEU A 340 -8.80 -9.66 -11.45
CA LEU A 340 -7.60 -9.23 -10.72
C LEU A 340 -6.56 -10.35 -10.65
N SER A 341 -5.29 -9.97 -10.67
CA SER A 341 -4.19 -10.91 -10.40
C SER A 341 -4.18 -11.35 -8.93
N MET A 342 -3.59 -12.50 -8.63
CA MET A 342 -3.42 -12.94 -7.23
C MET A 342 -2.56 -11.98 -6.40
N GLU A 343 -1.64 -11.24 -7.04
CA GLU A 343 -0.85 -10.19 -6.38
C GLU A 343 -1.75 -9.00 -6.01
N SER A 344 -2.63 -8.57 -6.92
CA SER A 344 -3.57 -7.47 -6.70
C SER A 344 -4.65 -7.83 -5.67
N LEU A 345 -5.04 -9.10 -5.55
CA LEU A 345 -6.04 -9.56 -4.58
C LEU A 345 -5.49 -9.63 -3.15
N LYS A 346 -4.22 -9.99 -2.99
CA LYS A 346 -3.56 -10.20 -1.69
C LYS A 346 -3.04 -8.90 -1.07
N THR A 347 -3.95 -7.92 -0.94
CA THR A 347 -3.69 -6.62 -0.32
C THR A 347 -3.44 -6.74 1.19
N VAL A 348 -2.95 -5.67 1.81
CA VAL A 348 -2.81 -5.59 3.28
C VAL A 348 -4.14 -5.86 3.98
N THR A 349 -5.24 -5.38 3.42
CA THR A 349 -6.61 -5.61 3.93
C THR A 349 -6.97 -7.10 3.86
N TYR A 350 -6.66 -7.78 2.75
CA TYR A 350 -6.89 -9.22 2.61
C TYR A 350 -6.18 -10.01 3.71
N TRP A 351 -4.87 -9.79 3.88
CA TRP A 351 -4.09 -10.50 4.90
C TRP A 351 -4.60 -10.22 6.30
N SER A 352 -5.02 -8.98 6.58
CA SER A 352 -5.62 -8.65 7.87
C SER A 352 -6.94 -9.40 8.12
N VAL A 353 -7.78 -9.56 7.11
CA VAL A 353 -9.05 -10.29 7.21
C VAL A 353 -8.81 -11.80 7.34
N GLU A 354 -7.98 -12.36 6.47
CA GLU A 354 -7.62 -13.78 6.47
C GLU A 354 -6.98 -14.19 7.80
N GLN A 355 -6.02 -13.42 8.30
CA GLN A 355 -5.37 -13.69 9.58
C GLN A 355 -6.38 -13.68 10.74
N ARG A 356 -7.31 -12.72 10.76
CA ARG A 356 -8.36 -12.67 11.79
C ARG A 356 -9.26 -13.90 11.72
N LEU A 357 -9.69 -14.31 10.53
CA LEU A 357 -10.49 -15.52 10.34
C LEU A 357 -9.73 -16.77 10.80
N GLN A 358 -8.43 -16.84 10.49
CA GLN A 358 -7.56 -17.94 10.92
C GLN A 358 -7.44 -18.00 12.44
N TYR A 359 -7.33 -16.85 13.13
CA TYR A 359 -7.35 -16.83 14.59
C TYR A 359 -8.66 -17.39 15.14
N HIS A 360 -9.80 -17.05 14.54
CA HIS A 360 -11.09 -17.57 14.98
C HIS A 360 -11.23 -19.09 14.77
N LYS A 361 -10.61 -19.67 13.74
CA LYS A 361 -10.54 -21.12 13.50
C LYS A 361 -9.54 -21.85 14.41
N THR A 362 -8.56 -21.13 14.96
CA THR A 362 -7.49 -21.72 15.79
C THR A 362 -8.00 -22.02 17.20
N ASP A 363 -7.72 -23.18 17.77
CA ASP A 363 -8.13 -23.50 19.14
C ASP A 363 -7.48 -22.57 20.19
N THR A 364 -8.08 -22.50 21.38
CA THR A 364 -7.68 -21.52 22.42
C THR A 364 -6.25 -21.73 22.89
N GLU A 365 -5.82 -22.97 23.03
CA GLU A 365 -4.49 -23.29 23.52
C GLU A 365 -3.42 -22.93 22.49
N HIS A 366 -3.68 -23.23 21.21
CA HIS A 366 -2.77 -22.84 20.13
C HIS A 366 -2.73 -21.31 19.95
N LEU A 367 -3.86 -20.60 20.06
CA LEU A 367 -3.88 -19.13 20.04
C LEU A 367 -3.03 -18.52 21.17
N ILE A 368 -3.15 -19.04 22.39
CA ILE A 368 -2.33 -18.58 23.52
C ILE A 368 -0.84 -18.87 23.25
N SER A 369 -0.53 -20.01 22.63
CA SER A 369 0.83 -20.33 22.22
C SER A 369 1.38 -19.33 21.20
N LEU A 370 0.58 -18.98 20.18
CA LEU A 370 0.94 -17.96 19.17
C LEU A 370 1.15 -16.58 19.81
N TYR A 371 0.32 -16.20 20.78
CA TYR A 371 0.52 -14.96 21.55
C TYR A 371 1.88 -14.97 22.24
N TYR A 372 2.24 -16.02 22.97
CA TYR A 372 3.53 -16.08 23.65
C TYR A 372 4.71 -16.15 22.69
N GLN A 373 4.58 -16.82 21.53
CA GLN A 373 5.59 -16.78 20.49
C GLN A 373 5.83 -15.35 19.97
N GLN A 374 4.76 -14.55 19.77
CA GLN A 374 4.88 -13.13 19.42
C GLN A 374 5.60 -12.35 20.52
N ARG A 375 5.27 -12.59 21.80
CA ARG A 375 5.95 -11.95 22.94
C ARG A 375 7.43 -12.32 23.05
N LEU A 376 7.79 -13.57 22.75
CA LEU A 376 9.19 -14.00 22.69
C LEU A 376 9.93 -13.29 21.55
N GLN A 377 9.28 -13.11 20.39
CA GLN A 377 9.87 -12.35 19.29
C GLN A 377 10.07 -10.87 19.68
N ASP A 378 9.11 -10.27 20.38
CA ASP A 378 9.25 -8.92 20.94
C ASP A 378 10.47 -8.83 21.85
N GLN A 379 10.67 -9.81 22.75
CA GLN A 379 11.84 -9.90 23.65
C GLN A 379 13.16 -9.86 22.88
N LEU A 380 13.28 -10.66 21.82
CA LEU A 380 14.50 -10.74 21.01
C LEU A 380 14.81 -9.44 20.28
N SER A 381 13.80 -8.60 20.04
CA SER A 381 13.95 -7.28 19.41
C SER A 381 14.04 -6.10 20.39
N THR A 382 13.88 -6.35 21.69
CA THR A 382 13.80 -5.29 22.70
C THR A 382 15.17 -4.87 23.19
N GLU A 383 15.56 -3.64 22.84
CA GLU A 383 16.81 -3.01 23.31
C GLU A 383 16.57 -1.98 24.43
N VAL A 384 15.31 -1.63 24.70
CA VAL A 384 14.91 -0.59 25.67
C VAL A 384 14.65 -1.21 27.04
N THR A 385 15.17 -0.60 28.10
CA THR A 385 15.05 -1.05 29.49
C THR A 385 14.12 -0.13 30.29
N GLU A 386 12.88 0.05 29.83
CA GLU A 386 11.91 0.96 30.48
C GLU A 386 11.44 0.43 31.85
N TYR A 387 11.37 -0.89 31.99
CA TYR A 387 10.77 -1.54 33.17
C TYR A 387 11.79 -2.26 34.07
N GLY A 388 13.08 -2.09 33.78
CA GLY A 388 14.19 -2.79 34.42
C GLY A 388 14.70 -3.97 33.60
N VAL A 389 15.69 -4.67 34.16
CA VAL A 389 16.33 -5.84 33.53
C VAL A 389 16.46 -6.96 34.54
N LEU A 390 16.08 -8.17 34.14
CA LEU A 390 16.20 -9.38 34.93
C LEU A 390 17.41 -10.20 34.46
N SER A 391 18.33 -10.53 35.37
CA SER A 391 19.50 -11.34 35.07
C SER A 391 19.25 -12.79 35.52
N VAL A 392 19.30 -13.72 34.56
CA VAL A 392 19.01 -15.14 34.80
C VAL A 392 20.11 -16.04 34.22
N ARG A 393 20.16 -17.27 34.68
CA ARG A 393 20.93 -18.35 34.04
C ARG A 393 20.04 -19.58 33.97
N ALA A 394 20.06 -20.28 32.85
CA ALA A 394 19.34 -21.53 32.70
C ALA A 394 20.21 -22.58 32.00
N TYR A 395 20.06 -23.83 32.42
CA TYR A 395 20.75 -24.97 31.84
C TYR A 395 19.96 -26.25 32.08
N PHE A 396 20.12 -27.21 31.18
CA PHE A 396 19.49 -28.52 31.30
C PHE A 396 20.51 -29.54 31.78
N ASN A 397 20.20 -30.27 32.85
CA ASN A 397 21.06 -31.29 33.43
C ASN A 397 20.24 -32.43 34.04
N HIS A 398 20.65 -33.68 33.81
CA HIS A 398 20.04 -34.89 34.40
C HIS A 398 18.50 -34.93 34.39
N ASP A 399 17.87 -34.68 33.23
CA ASP A 399 16.40 -34.65 33.07
C ASP A 399 15.68 -33.57 33.89
N SER A 400 16.42 -32.50 34.22
CA SER A 400 15.91 -31.32 34.90
C SER A 400 16.38 -30.04 34.21
N LEU A 401 15.47 -29.10 34.05
CA LEU A 401 15.79 -27.72 33.68
C LEU A 401 16.04 -26.93 34.97
N CYS A 402 17.29 -26.48 35.13
CA CYS A 402 17.70 -25.61 36.24
C CYS A 402 17.61 -24.15 35.79
N VAL A 403 16.96 -23.32 36.60
CA VAL A 403 16.75 -21.89 36.35
C VAL A 403 17.22 -21.11 37.57
N GLU A 404 18.29 -20.34 37.43
CA GLU A 404 18.81 -19.44 38.45
C GLU A 404 18.30 -18.01 38.15
N VAL A 405 17.57 -17.44 39.11
CA VAL A 405 17.17 -16.04 39.11
C VAL A 405 18.17 -15.29 39.99
N LEU A 406 19.04 -14.48 39.38
CA LEU A 406 20.18 -13.88 40.08
C LEU A 406 19.78 -12.55 40.70
N ASN A 407 19.40 -11.58 39.86
CA ASN A 407 19.01 -10.25 40.30
C ASN A 407 18.11 -9.58 39.27
N ALA A 408 17.49 -8.46 39.67
CA ALA A 408 16.98 -7.49 38.73
C ALA A 408 17.61 -6.12 39.01
N ARG A 409 17.64 -5.26 38.00
CA ARG A 409 18.14 -3.88 38.10
C ARG A 409 17.14 -2.90 37.52
N ASP A 410 17.11 -1.70 38.10
CA ASP A 410 16.26 -0.59 37.67
C ASP A 410 14.78 -0.98 37.50
N VAL A 411 14.27 -1.84 38.40
CA VAL A 411 12.85 -2.18 38.45
C VAL A 411 12.03 -0.91 38.70
N ILE A 412 10.85 -0.80 38.09
CA ILE A 412 10.01 0.38 38.27
C ILE A 412 9.53 0.54 39.71
N PRO A 413 9.46 1.77 40.25
CA PRO A 413 8.90 2.02 41.56
C PRO A 413 7.36 1.97 41.49
N LEU A 414 6.77 0.98 42.14
CA LEU A 414 5.31 0.80 42.20
C LEU A 414 4.72 1.27 43.54
N ASP A 415 5.52 1.31 44.61
CA ASP A 415 5.08 1.84 45.90
C ASP A 415 5.09 3.38 45.95
N PRO A 416 4.19 4.00 46.75
CA PRO A 416 4.22 5.43 47.07
C PRO A 416 5.53 5.91 47.71
N ASN A 417 6.33 4.99 48.26
CA ASN A 417 7.62 5.28 48.90
C ASN A 417 8.77 5.45 47.88
N GLY A 418 8.52 5.22 46.58
CA GLY A 418 9.52 5.31 45.51
C GLY A 418 10.40 4.06 45.34
N PHE A 419 10.04 2.94 45.99
CA PHE A 419 10.66 1.62 45.86
C PHE A 419 9.61 0.58 45.42
N SER A 420 9.98 -0.69 45.46
CA SER A 420 9.10 -1.84 45.35
C SER A 420 9.60 -2.96 46.27
N ASP A 421 8.74 -3.94 46.52
CA ASP A 421 9.00 -5.22 47.14
C ASP A 421 8.98 -6.37 46.08
N PRO A 422 9.92 -6.38 45.10
CA PRO A 422 9.84 -7.28 43.95
C PRO A 422 10.03 -8.77 44.29
N PHE A 423 9.31 -9.62 43.55
CA PHE A 423 9.55 -11.06 43.43
C PHE A 423 9.28 -11.53 42.00
N VAL A 424 9.86 -12.68 41.63
CA VAL A 424 9.75 -13.24 40.27
C VAL A 424 8.96 -14.53 40.30
N ILE A 425 7.96 -14.64 39.44
CA ILE A 425 7.24 -15.88 39.13
C ILE A 425 7.84 -16.49 37.87
N ILE A 426 8.18 -17.78 37.92
CA ILE A 426 8.76 -18.56 36.82
C ILE A 426 7.72 -19.59 36.34
N GLU A 427 7.39 -19.55 35.05
CA GLU A 427 6.43 -20.46 34.39
C GLU A 427 7.04 -21.04 33.10
N LEU A 428 6.83 -22.33 32.84
CA LEU A 428 7.21 -22.96 31.58
C LEU A 428 6.05 -22.97 30.59
N LEU A 429 6.31 -22.59 29.35
CA LEU A 429 5.33 -22.47 28.27
C LEU A 429 5.81 -23.23 27.01
N PRO A 430 4.90 -23.77 26.19
CA PRO A 430 3.45 -23.81 26.36
C PRO A 430 2.98 -24.82 27.43
N ARG A 431 1.86 -24.54 28.12
CA ARG A 431 1.33 -25.41 29.18
C ARG A 431 1.03 -26.85 28.73
N LYS A 432 0.63 -27.08 27.47
CA LYS A 432 0.46 -28.44 26.92
C LYS A 432 1.73 -29.27 26.92
N VAL A 433 2.88 -28.63 26.75
CA VAL A 433 4.19 -29.31 26.72
C VAL A 433 4.65 -29.57 28.15
N PHE A 434 4.34 -28.66 29.08
CA PHE A 434 4.76 -28.73 30.49
C PHE A 434 3.58 -28.86 31.48
N PRO A 435 2.65 -29.83 31.31
CA PRO A 435 1.39 -29.87 32.06
C PRO A 435 1.57 -30.15 33.56
N HIS A 436 2.71 -30.72 33.96
CA HIS A 436 3.02 -31.09 35.35
C HIS A 436 3.99 -30.10 36.03
N CYS A 437 4.42 -29.06 35.33
CA CYS A 437 5.30 -28.04 35.88
C CYS A 437 4.44 -26.91 36.46
N SER A 438 4.35 -26.83 37.79
CA SER A 438 3.72 -25.70 38.47
C SER A 438 4.60 -24.46 38.39
N GLU A 439 3.99 -23.28 38.38
CA GLU A 439 4.74 -22.03 38.55
C GLU A 439 5.52 -22.04 39.88
N GLN A 440 6.74 -21.51 39.85
CA GLN A 440 7.59 -21.33 41.03
C GLN A 440 7.84 -19.84 41.26
N ARG A 441 8.21 -19.44 42.47
CA ARG A 441 8.43 -18.02 42.80
C ARG A 441 9.62 -17.81 43.72
N THR A 442 10.30 -16.69 43.55
CA THR A 442 11.35 -16.24 44.48
C THR A 442 10.76 -15.73 45.78
N ASN A 443 11.64 -15.53 46.77
CA ASN A 443 11.32 -14.70 47.93
C ASN A 443 11.15 -13.24 47.52
N VAL A 444 10.37 -12.52 48.33
CA VAL A 444 10.13 -11.08 48.20
C VAL A 444 11.32 -10.32 48.74
N GLN A 445 11.89 -9.43 47.93
CA GLN A 445 12.99 -8.55 48.32
C GLN A 445 12.45 -7.16 48.65
N LYS A 446 12.60 -6.71 49.90
CA LYS A 446 11.90 -5.52 50.37
C LYS A 446 12.59 -4.21 50.03
N LYS A 447 11.81 -3.20 49.64
CA LYS A 447 12.19 -1.79 49.47
C LYS A 447 13.43 -1.61 48.61
N THR A 448 13.43 -2.22 47.43
CA THR A 448 14.56 -2.15 46.50
C THR A 448 14.09 -2.18 45.05
N LEU A 449 14.74 -1.37 44.21
CA LEU A 449 14.60 -1.43 42.75
C LEU A 449 15.70 -2.30 42.10
N ASN A 450 16.62 -2.81 42.91
CA ASN A 450 17.74 -3.65 42.49
C ASN A 450 17.79 -4.92 43.36
N PRO A 451 16.78 -5.79 43.30
CA PRO A 451 16.72 -6.99 44.14
C PRO A 451 17.81 -7.99 43.77
N MET A 452 18.46 -8.55 44.79
CA MET A 452 19.32 -9.73 44.69
C MET A 452 18.50 -10.94 45.15
N PHE A 453 18.21 -11.85 44.23
CA PHE A 453 17.45 -13.07 44.52
C PHE A 453 18.41 -14.21 44.83
N ASP A 454 19.35 -14.49 43.92
CA ASP A 454 20.30 -15.62 44.00
C ASP A 454 19.62 -16.97 44.34
N GLU A 455 18.46 -17.21 43.70
CA GLU A 455 17.63 -18.41 43.92
C GLU A 455 17.68 -19.36 42.71
N CYS A 456 17.73 -20.66 42.97
CA CYS A 456 17.77 -21.70 41.94
C CYS A 456 16.51 -22.57 42.01
N PHE A 457 15.90 -22.77 40.85
CA PHE A 457 14.67 -23.53 40.65
C PHE A 457 14.94 -24.73 39.74
N GLU A 458 14.25 -25.83 39.98
CA GLU A 458 14.40 -27.06 39.22
C GLU A 458 13.03 -27.50 38.70
N PHE A 459 12.97 -27.78 37.40
CA PHE A 459 11.78 -28.32 36.74
C PHE A 459 12.12 -29.67 36.11
N SER A 460 11.42 -30.73 36.53
CA SER A 460 11.57 -32.06 35.94
C SER A 460 10.91 -32.10 34.56
N VAL A 461 11.72 -32.06 33.51
CA VAL A 461 11.30 -32.01 32.10
C VAL A 461 12.26 -32.82 31.24
N THR A 462 11.79 -33.30 30.09
CA THR A 462 12.65 -34.01 29.14
C THR A 462 13.30 -33.05 28.14
N SER A 463 14.44 -33.46 27.56
CA SER A 463 15.07 -32.72 26.46
C SER A 463 14.11 -32.53 25.27
N GLU A 464 13.27 -33.51 24.97
CA GLU A 464 12.25 -33.42 23.91
C GLU A 464 11.20 -32.33 24.18
N GLN A 465 10.76 -32.19 25.44
CA GLN A 465 9.86 -31.11 25.84
C GLN A 465 10.53 -29.74 25.65
N CYS A 466 11.80 -29.59 26.05
CA CYS A 466 12.57 -28.36 25.84
C CYS A 466 12.79 -28.02 24.36
N LYS A 467 12.83 -29.01 23.47
CA LYS A 467 12.97 -28.85 22.01
C LYS A 467 11.65 -28.64 21.27
N SER A 468 10.52 -28.70 21.97
CA SER A 468 9.21 -28.49 21.35
C SER A 468 9.10 -27.06 20.81
N ASP A 469 8.42 -26.90 19.67
CA ASP A 469 8.27 -25.59 19.03
C ASP A 469 7.60 -24.57 19.98
N GLY A 470 8.22 -23.39 20.09
CA GLY A 470 7.79 -22.32 20.99
C GLY A 470 8.03 -22.58 22.48
N ALA A 471 8.84 -23.59 22.85
CA ALA A 471 9.15 -23.85 24.26
C ALA A 471 10.00 -22.72 24.87
N MET A 472 9.55 -22.18 26.01
CA MET A 472 10.14 -20.99 26.64
C MET A 472 9.87 -20.94 28.16
N ILE A 473 10.64 -20.09 28.84
CA ILE A 473 10.42 -19.68 30.23
C ILE A 473 9.81 -18.28 30.21
N LEU A 474 8.70 -18.10 30.92
CA LEU A 474 8.13 -16.79 31.23
C LEU A 474 8.54 -16.41 32.66
N PHE A 475 9.20 -15.26 32.78
CA PHE A 475 9.45 -14.59 34.04
C PHE A 475 8.45 -13.45 34.20
N THR A 476 7.70 -13.42 35.29
CA THR A 476 6.81 -12.30 35.63
C THR A 476 7.31 -11.67 36.93
N VAL A 477 7.77 -10.42 36.85
CA VAL A 477 8.17 -9.63 38.01
C VAL A 477 6.94 -8.90 38.54
N MET A 478 6.66 -9.09 39.83
CA MET A 478 5.54 -8.50 40.54
C MET A 478 6.06 -7.74 41.75
N ASP A 479 5.33 -6.71 42.17
CA ASP A 479 5.52 -6.03 43.45
C ASP A 479 4.58 -6.63 44.51
N HIS A 480 5.11 -6.96 45.68
CA HIS A 480 4.32 -7.56 46.74
C HIS A 480 3.66 -6.51 47.64
N ASP A 481 2.33 -6.47 47.58
CA ASP A 481 1.53 -5.63 48.45
C ASP A 481 0.92 -6.40 49.63
N VAL A 482 1.00 -5.81 50.82
CA VAL A 482 0.44 -6.39 52.05
C VAL A 482 -1.07 -6.14 52.17
N LEU A 483 -1.55 -5.00 51.67
CA LEU A 483 -2.94 -4.54 51.83
C LEU A 483 -3.76 -4.57 50.53
N THR A 484 -3.08 -4.54 49.38
CA THR A 484 -3.65 -4.49 48.03
C THR A 484 -3.27 -5.73 47.23
N ALA A 485 -3.77 -5.84 46.00
CA ALA A 485 -3.33 -6.87 45.08
C ALA A 485 -1.94 -6.52 44.54
N ASN A 486 -1.07 -7.51 44.41
CA ASN A 486 0.28 -7.33 43.86
C ASN A 486 0.26 -6.63 42.50
N ASP A 487 1.16 -5.66 42.31
CA ASP A 487 1.28 -4.91 41.08
C ASP A 487 2.24 -5.55 40.08
N PHE A 488 1.96 -5.39 38.80
CA PHE A 488 2.75 -5.96 37.73
C PHE A 488 3.89 -5.00 37.37
N ALA A 489 5.14 -5.46 37.54
CA ALA A 489 6.34 -4.67 37.25
C ALA A 489 6.88 -4.91 35.83
N GLY A 490 6.69 -6.12 35.30
CA GLY A 490 7.09 -6.47 33.94
C GLY A 490 7.21 -7.97 33.71
N GLU A 491 7.30 -8.36 32.44
CA GLU A 491 7.55 -9.75 32.04
C GLU A 491 8.76 -9.88 31.13
N ALA A 492 9.41 -11.04 31.15
CA ALA A 492 10.51 -11.38 30.27
C ALA A 492 10.41 -12.83 29.81
N PHE A 493 10.94 -13.12 28.62
CA PHE A 493 10.84 -14.44 27.99
C PHE A 493 12.23 -14.99 27.65
N LEU A 494 12.45 -16.29 27.86
CA LEU A 494 13.67 -16.97 27.46
C LEU A 494 13.35 -18.24 26.69
N SER A 495 13.82 -18.35 25.44
CA SER A 495 13.64 -19.56 24.64
C SER A 495 14.40 -20.75 25.24
N LEU A 496 13.77 -21.94 25.28
CA LEU A 496 14.41 -23.17 25.72
C LEU A 496 15.32 -23.81 24.66
N HIS A 497 15.12 -23.48 23.37
CA HIS A 497 15.87 -24.09 22.27
C HIS A 497 17.38 -23.87 22.38
N ASN A 498 17.80 -22.69 22.83
CA ASN A 498 19.22 -22.31 22.88
C ASN A 498 19.83 -22.49 24.28
N ILE A 499 19.17 -23.23 25.17
CA ILE A 499 19.67 -23.45 26.53
C ILE A 499 20.76 -24.52 26.53
N PRO A 500 21.92 -24.28 27.17
CA PRO A 500 22.98 -25.28 27.32
C PRO A 500 22.46 -26.61 27.89
N GLY A 501 22.82 -27.72 27.26
CA GLY A 501 22.39 -29.07 27.65
C GLY A 501 21.08 -29.56 26.99
N VAL A 502 20.31 -28.68 26.32
CA VAL A 502 19.10 -29.11 25.60
C VAL A 502 19.48 -29.78 24.26
N ASP A 503 20.30 -29.14 23.43
CA ASP A 503 20.67 -29.61 22.09
C ASP A 503 21.91 -30.53 22.02
N ASP A 504 22.66 -30.66 23.11
CA ASP A 504 23.94 -31.38 23.11
C ASP A 504 23.79 -32.90 23.24
N ASN A 505 24.12 -33.62 22.16
CA ASN A 505 24.16 -35.08 22.12
C ASN A 505 25.30 -35.72 22.93
N ASN A 506 26.25 -34.98 23.53
CA ASN A 506 27.33 -35.63 24.31
C ASN A 506 28.24 -34.71 25.17
N THR A 507 27.70 -33.83 26.02
CA THR A 507 28.53 -33.22 27.08
C THR A 507 27.73 -33.08 28.37
N SER A 508 28.07 -33.90 29.36
CA SER A 508 27.86 -33.54 30.76
C SER A 508 28.34 -32.09 30.95
N ILE A 509 27.54 -31.23 31.60
CA ILE A 509 27.96 -29.87 31.97
C ILE A 509 28.96 -30.03 33.13
N ASP A 510 30.16 -30.53 32.83
CA ASP A 510 31.20 -30.79 33.84
C ASP A 510 31.85 -29.48 34.33
N ASN A 511 31.57 -28.34 33.68
CA ASN A 511 32.08 -27.02 34.02
C ASN A 511 30.96 -25.98 34.18
N PHE A 512 30.27 -26.00 35.33
CA PHE A 512 29.31 -24.98 35.77
C PHE A 512 29.88 -23.55 35.73
N HIS A 513 31.21 -23.38 35.79
CA HIS A 513 31.88 -22.08 35.75
C HIS A 513 31.78 -21.33 34.41
N GLY A 514 31.31 -21.97 33.32
CA GLY A 514 31.19 -21.36 31.99
C GLY A 514 29.79 -20.87 31.60
N LEU A 515 28.77 -21.07 32.45
CA LEU A 515 27.39 -20.72 32.11
C LEU A 515 27.19 -19.21 32.08
N LYS A 516 26.91 -18.67 30.89
CA LYS A 516 26.67 -17.24 30.69
C LYS A 516 25.36 -16.82 31.34
N THR A 517 25.42 -15.71 32.07
CA THR A 517 24.23 -14.97 32.51
C THR A 517 23.57 -14.33 31.29
N VAL A 518 22.23 -14.35 31.26
CA VAL A 518 21.40 -13.71 30.26
C VAL A 518 20.66 -12.56 30.93
N ASP A 519 20.81 -11.37 30.36
CA ASP A 519 20.10 -10.17 30.77
C ASP A 519 18.84 -10.02 29.90
N LEU A 520 17.67 -10.02 30.52
CA LEU A 520 16.38 -9.91 29.86
C LEU A 520 15.71 -8.59 30.23
N CYS A 521 15.51 -7.71 29.23
CA CYS A 521 14.75 -6.49 29.42
C CYS A 521 13.31 -6.83 29.82
N LEU A 522 12.81 -6.23 30.90
CA LEU A 522 11.41 -6.36 31.30
C LEU A 522 10.52 -5.58 30.34
N MET A 523 9.40 -6.17 29.94
CA MET A 523 8.50 -5.64 28.92
C MET A 523 7.07 -5.56 29.43
N HIS A 524 6.32 -4.57 28.94
CA HIS A 524 4.86 -4.51 29.02
C HIS A 524 4.23 -4.76 27.64
N GLN A 525 3.06 -5.38 27.61
CA GLN A 525 2.25 -5.44 26.39
C GLN A 525 1.46 -4.13 26.25
N LYS A 526 1.87 -3.23 25.35
CA LYS A 526 1.22 -1.92 25.18
C LYS A 526 -0.01 -1.96 24.26
N ASN A 527 -0.15 -3.00 23.44
CA ASN A 527 -1.24 -3.09 22.47
C ASN A 527 -2.55 -3.57 23.12
N ARG A 528 -3.40 -2.62 23.53
CA ARG A 528 -4.75 -2.87 24.05
C ARG A 528 -5.68 -3.58 23.07
N ASN A 529 -5.41 -3.44 21.76
CA ASN A 529 -6.21 -4.01 20.67
C ASN A 529 -5.48 -5.19 20.01
N HIS A 530 -4.70 -5.96 20.77
CA HIS A 530 -3.97 -7.10 20.24
C HIS A 530 -4.94 -8.11 19.60
N PRO A 531 -4.78 -8.48 18.30
CA PRO A 531 -5.75 -9.32 17.59
C PRO A 531 -6.07 -10.64 18.29
N ILE A 532 -5.06 -11.36 18.78
CA ILE A 532 -5.27 -12.63 19.49
C ILE A 532 -6.07 -12.42 20.80
N LEU A 533 -5.79 -11.34 21.55
CA LEU A 533 -6.52 -11.06 22.79
C LEU A 533 -7.98 -10.70 22.50
N GLN A 534 -8.25 -9.94 21.44
CA GLN A 534 -9.61 -9.64 20.99
C GLN A 534 -10.34 -10.92 20.56
N THR A 535 -9.69 -11.79 19.78
CA THR A 535 -10.27 -13.10 19.40
C THR A 535 -10.58 -13.96 20.63
N LEU A 536 -9.66 -14.08 21.59
CA LEU A 536 -9.89 -14.84 22.82
C LEU A 536 -11.01 -14.24 23.67
N GLU A 537 -11.12 -12.90 23.74
CA GLU A 537 -12.19 -12.22 24.46
C GLU A 537 -13.57 -12.57 23.91
N THR A 538 -13.69 -12.83 22.60
CA THR A 538 -14.95 -13.27 21.98
C THR A 538 -15.40 -14.67 22.44
N ARG A 539 -14.53 -15.48 23.03
CA ARG A 539 -14.86 -16.86 23.46
C ARG A 539 -15.48 -16.89 24.85
N THR A 540 -16.68 -16.34 25.00
CA THR A 540 -17.34 -16.18 26.31
C THR A 540 -17.63 -17.49 27.03
N GLY A 541 -17.84 -18.59 26.28
CA GLY A 541 -18.04 -19.94 26.82
C GLY A 541 -16.75 -20.70 27.17
N ASP A 542 -15.59 -20.16 26.81
CA ASP A 542 -14.29 -20.79 27.05
C ASP A 542 -13.61 -20.16 28.26
N LYS A 543 -13.64 -20.89 29.38
CA LYS A 543 -13.04 -20.42 30.63
C LYS A 543 -11.53 -20.17 30.51
N MET A 544 -10.80 -20.99 29.74
CA MET A 544 -9.36 -20.81 29.55
C MET A 544 -9.08 -19.49 28.81
N ALA A 545 -9.82 -19.21 27.74
CA ALA A 545 -9.69 -17.96 27.01
C ALA A 545 -10.01 -16.74 27.89
N GLN A 546 -11.12 -16.79 28.63
CA GLN A 546 -11.56 -15.68 29.48
C GLN A 546 -10.59 -15.42 30.65
N ASP A 547 -10.12 -16.48 31.33
CA ASP A 547 -9.15 -16.34 32.42
C ASP A 547 -7.81 -15.77 31.91
N PHE A 548 -7.37 -16.22 30.72
CA PHE A 548 -6.17 -15.70 30.07
C PHE A 548 -6.30 -14.22 29.72
N VAL A 549 -7.38 -13.82 29.03
CA VAL A 549 -7.63 -12.41 28.66
C VAL A 549 -7.72 -11.54 29.90
N LYS A 550 -8.42 -11.99 30.95
CA LYS A 550 -8.51 -11.25 32.22
C LYS A 550 -7.13 -11.03 32.84
N LYS A 551 -6.27 -12.06 32.87
CA LYS A 551 -4.89 -11.97 33.37
C LYS A 551 -4.08 -10.95 32.55
N GLN A 552 -4.16 -11.00 31.22
CA GLN A 552 -3.43 -10.07 30.35
C GLN A 552 -3.95 -8.63 30.47
N LYS A 553 -5.28 -8.42 30.54
CA LYS A 553 -5.86 -7.08 30.70
C LYS A 553 -5.44 -6.38 31.99
N LEU A 554 -5.30 -7.12 33.10
CA LEU A 554 -4.78 -6.59 34.36
C LEU A 554 -3.32 -6.10 34.21
N ARG A 555 -2.50 -6.82 33.43
CA ARG A 555 -1.12 -6.40 33.12
C ARG A 555 -1.09 -5.13 32.26
N ILE A 556 -2.03 -4.98 31.33
CA ILE A 556 -2.15 -3.83 30.42
C ILE A 556 -2.79 -2.60 31.10
N SER A 557 -3.63 -2.79 32.11
CA SER A 557 -4.24 -1.67 32.85
C SER A 557 -3.25 -1.01 33.82
N ASN A 558 -2.29 -1.79 34.32
CA ASN A 558 -1.30 -1.36 35.29
C ASN A 558 0.01 -0.88 34.63
N SER A 559 0.11 -0.99 33.30
CA SER A 559 1.27 -0.62 32.48
C SER A 559 1.32 0.82 32.01
#